data_AF-A0A0C1ZM10-F1
#
_entry.id   AF-A0A0C1ZM10-F1
#
_cell.length_a   1.000
_cell.length_b   1.000
_cell.length_c   1.000
_cell.angle_alpha   90.00
_cell.angle_beta   90.00
_cell.angle_gamma   90.00
#
_symmetry.space_group_name_H-M   'P 1'
#
loop_
_entity.id
_entity.type
_entity.pdbx_description
1 polymer ?
#
loop_
_entity_poly.entity_id
_entity_poly.type
_entity_poly.pdbx_seq_one_letter_code
_entity_poly.pdbx_strand_id
1 'polypeptide(L)'
;MKDQLTLRVGTPGSTPIRIESARLIDVERRNPTIEFAALNDFDVGVNFTAVAPGPYRLTMKIAGHPTLHFSTLITGDANRSFEFEQPTPKCVTITTQQASAGASVSRRVHVVSFALPSKHEAVVLLSGADLKGGTNYKVFAETWRDDLYDGLTDLGDRRNLPIKRVIHDHTVVSIFDFRTGFLEEQIKGTTGWHTMHRAMQGTQPPYLDDPEAPEAGQIRGDTDSVSITDVYYYISAIGRDAPGSLQELHFFSHAYSRAPVLANTYDNSDTDARDPTDKDPRIKDFLPINLARYTRLTQAFTKDPYIRSWGCNGSDMLGKIRAVARTHSPDEMVKYKGKEYSTEDVMRELRMYVFTDNYMMSWCRQLGADVWSAAPGTKSTYQHSGKRHYFRVDESLHGSVIAWYERNFGCQRDFGGTVSFRKLV
;
A
#
# COMPACT_ATOMS: atom_id res chain seq x y z
N MET A 1 -22.99 32.28 23.99
CA MET A 1 -21.60 32.00 23.57
C MET A 1 -21.67 31.53 22.13
N LYS A 2 -20.87 32.10 21.22
CA LYS A 2 -20.75 31.57 19.85
C LYS A 2 -19.58 30.60 19.84
N ASP A 3 -19.73 29.45 19.21
CA ASP A 3 -18.68 28.44 19.06
C ASP A 3 -18.14 28.54 17.61
N GLN A 4 -16.83 28.45 17.44
CA GLN A 4 -16.16 28.41 16.14
C GLN A 4 -15.31 27.17 16.05
N LEU A 5 -15.27 26.58 14.86
CA LEU A 5 -14.25 25.62 14.49
C LEU A 5 -13.34 26.28 13.46
N THR A 6 -12.05 26.31 13.73
CA THR A 6 -11.02 26.83 12.83
C THR A 6 -10.05 25.71 12.48
N LEU A 7 -9.78 25.53 11.20
CA LEU A 7 -8.77 24.60 10.71
C LEU A 7 -7.53 25.39 10.31
N ARG A 8 -6.37 24.86 10.68
CA ARG A 8 -5.06 25.37 10.30
C ARG A 8 -4.20 24.21 9.79
N VAL A 9 -3.46 24.43 8.71
CA VAL A 9 -2.51 23.43 8.20
C VAL A 9 -1.12 24.05 8.12
N GLY A 10 -0.16 23.37 8.75
CA GLY A 10 1.25 23.76 8.74
C GLY A 10 2.00 23.08 9.88
N THR A 11 3.29 22.84 9.67
CA THR A 11 4.16 22.33 10.73
C THR A 11 4.54 23.51 11.64
N PRO A 12 4.61 23.33 12.97
CA PRO A 12 5.14 24.37 13.86
C PRO A 12 6.52 24.84 13.37
N GLY A 13 6.64 26.13 13.03
CA GLY A 13 7.88 26.72 12.51
C GLY A 13 8.08 26.63 10.99
N SER A 14 7.13 26.07 10.22
CA SER A 14 7.16 26.10 8.74
C SER A 14 6.21 27.15 8.15
N THR A 15 6.38 27.45 6.87
CA THR A 15 5.36 28.19 6.11
C THR A 15 4.03 27.43 6.18
N PRO A 16 2.91 28.09 6.51
CA PRO A 16 1.60 27.47 6.51
C PRO A 16 1.22 26.96 5.12
N ILE A 17 0.41 25.90 5.06
CA ILE A 17 -0.01 25.28 3.80
C ILE A 17 -1.43 25.77 3.49
N ARG A 18 -1.66 26.17 2.24
CA ARG A 18 -2.96 26.66 1.81
C ARG A 18 -4.01 25.55 1.83
N ILE A 19 -5.11 25.80 2.53
CA ILE A 19 -6.34 25.01 2.46
C ILE A 19 -7.15 25.54 1.27
N GLU A 20 -7.38 24.70 0.26
CA GLU A 20 -8.16 25.09 -0.93
C GLU A 20 -9.66 25.03 -0.64
N SER A 21 -10.10 24.02 0.11
CA SER A 21 -11.45 23.91 0.64
C SER A 21 -11.49 22.97 1.84
N ALA A 22 -12.46 23.17 2.72
CA ALA A 22 -12.78 22.23 3.78
C ALA A 22 -14.28 22.21 4.03
N ARG A 23 -14.81 21.04 4.38
CA ARG A 23 -16.24 20.84 4.65
C ARG A 23 -16.51 19.74 5.66
N LEU A 24 -17.58 19.88 6.43
CA LEU A 24 -18.17 18.80 7.22
C LEU A 24 -19.35 18.20 6.47
N ILE A 25 -19.38 16.90 6.32
CA ILE A 25 -20.48 16.16 5.69
C ILE A 25 -21.17 15.33 6.77
N ASP A 26 -22.45 15.59 7.02
CA ASP A 26 -23.28 14.80 7.93
C ASP A 26 -23.41 13.36 7.38
N VAL A 27 -22.89 12.39 8.14
CA VAL A 27 -22.82 10.98 7.71
C VAL A 27 -24.19 10.32 7.69
N GLU A 28 -25.09 10.71 8.59
CA GLU A 28 -26.42 10.12 8.72
C GLU A 28 -27.38 10.70 7.68
N ARG A 29 -27.36 12.02 7.50
CA ARG A 29 -28.31 12.71 6.63
C ARG A 29 -27.87 12.75 5.17
N ARG A 30 -26.61 12.40 4.88
CA ARG A 30 -25.96 12.44 3.54
C ARG A 30 -26.01 13.81 2.82
N ASN A 31 -26.64 14.82 3.42
CA ASN A 31 -26.64 16.25 3.13
C ASN A 31 -27.48 16.91 4.25
N PRO A 32 -26.95 17.88 5.02
CA PRO A 32 -26.21 19.03 4.50
C PRO A 32 -24.68 18.94 4.62
N THR A 33 -24.02 19.55 3.64
CA THR A 33 -22.58 19.86 3.66
C THR A 33 -22.37 21.25 4.25
N ILE A 34 -21.47 21.38 5.21
CA ILE A 34 -21.12 22.64 5.86
C ILE A 34 -19.73 23.04 5.37
N GLU A 35 -19.67 24.01 4.45
CA GLU A 35 -18.43 24.54 3.89
C GLU A 35 -17.77 25.53 4.86
N PHE A 36 -16.44 25.46 4.97
CA PHE A 36 -15.66 26.40 5.77
C PHE A 36 -15.39 27.65 4.94
N ALA A 37 -15.52 28.82 5.56
CA ALA A 37 -15.14 30.08 4.95
C ALA A 37 -13.66 30.37 5.21
N ALA A 38 -12.96 30.95 4.24
CA ALA A 38 -11.62 31.47 4.46
C ALA A 38 -11.65 32.55 5.55
N LEU A 39 -10.77 32.41 6.54
CA LEU A 39 -10.53 33.44 7.55
C LEU A 39 -9.31 34.28 7.19
N ASN A 40 -8.30 33.65 6.59
CA ASN A 40 -7.12 34.23 5.98
C ASN A 40 -6.56 33.26 4.91
N ASP A 41 -5.34 33.48 4.42
CA ASP A 41 -4.73 32.65 3.35
C ASP A 41 -4.47 31.18 3.76
N PHE A 42 -4.48 30.87 5.05
CA PHE A 42 -4.04 29.58 5.60
C PHE A 42 -4.99 28.97 6.63
N ASP A 43 -5.95 29.76 7.12
CA ASP A 43 -6.97 29.32 8.06
C ASP A 43 -8.35 29.40 7.42
N VAL A 44 -9.14 28.35 7.63
CA VAL A 44 -10.57 28.32 7.29
C VAL A 44 -11.37 28.08 8.56
N GLY A 45 -12.61 28.57 8.61
CA GLY A 45 -13.43 28.43 9.79
C GLY A 45 -14.91 28.36 9.49
N VAL A 46 -15.64 27.80 10.46
CA VAL A 46 -17.10 27.72 10.39
C VAL A 46 -17.73 28.06 11.74
N ASN A 47 -18.95 28.59 11.68
CA ASN A 47 -19.78 28.78 12.86
C ASN A 47 -20.23 27.40 13.38
N PHE A 48 -19.64 26.99 14.49
CA PHE A 48 -19.78 25.65 15.06
C PHE A 48 -21.07 25.51 15.88
N THR A 49 -21.67 26.62 16.34
CA THR A 49 -22.92 26.60 17.12
C THR A 49 -24.11 26.06 16.31
N ALA A 50 -24.14 26.33 15.00
CA ALA A 50 -25.24 25.90 14.14
C ALA A 50 -25.13 24.45 13.67
N VAL A 51 -24.00 23.79 13.96
CA VAL A 51 -23.78 22.38 13.61
C VAL A 51 -24.46 21.51 14.65
N ALA A 52 -25.30 20.56 14.23
CA ALA A 52 -25.94 19.63 15.15
C ALA A 52 -24.91 18.62 15.70
N PRO A 53 -25.07 18.10 16.94
CA PRO A 53 -24.29 16.96 17.39
C PRO A 53 -24.48 15.76 16.47
N GLY A 54 -23.44 14.95 16.35
CA GLY A 54 -23.48 13.73 15.57
C GLY A 54 -22.18 13.44 14.84
N PRO A 55 -22.16 12.34 14.07
CA PRO A 55 -21.02 11.93 13.26
C PRO A 55 -20.92 12.77 11.99
N TYR A 56 -19.71 13.26 11.70
CA TYR A 56 -19.39 14.00 10.49
C TYR A 56 -18.13 13.47 9.84
N ARG A 57 -18.06 13.61 8.51
CA ARG A 57 -16.80 13.47 7.77
C ARG A 57 -16.23 14.85 7.48
N LEU A 58 -15.09 15.16 8.10
CA LEU A 58 -14.27 16.30 7.70
C LEU A 58 -13.56 15.95 6.39
N THR A 59 -13.78 16.74 5.35
CA THR A 59 -13.09 16.63 4.06
C THR A 59 -12.25 17.87 3.83
N MET A 60 -10.98 17.70 3.49
CA MET A 60 -10.04 18.79 3.25
C MET A 60 -9.34 18.62 1.91
N LYS A 61 -9.31 19.70 1.12
CA LYS A 61 -8.47 19.81 -0.08
C LYS A 61 -7.32 20.76 0.23
N ILE A 62 -6.10 20.24 0.18
CA ILE A 62 -4.88 20.96 0.57
C ILE A 62 -3.95 20.95 -0.63
N ALA A 63 -3.32 22.08 -0.93
CA ALA A 63 -2.39 22.17 -2.05
C ALA A 63 -1.25 21.15 -1.91
N GLY A 64 -1.01 20.35 -2.96
CA GLY A 64 0.03 19.31 -2.96
C GLY A 64 -0.34 18.01 -2.24
N HIS A 65 -1.61 17.84 -1.84
CA HIS A 65 -2.13 16.63 -1.23
C HIS A 65 -3.39 16.13 -1.96
N PRO A 66 -3.66 14.81 -1.93
CA PRO A 66 -4.98 14.29 -2.27
C PRO A 66 -6.05 14.85 -1.32
N THR A 67 -7.32 14.66 -1.67
CA THR A 67 -8.41 15.02 -0.75
C THR A 67 -8.34 14.13 0.49
N LEU A 68 -8.22 14.74 1.66
CA LEU A 68 -8.12 14.04 2.94
C LEU A 68 -9.50 13.96 3.60
N HIS A 69 -9.79 12.80 4.19
CA HIS A 69 -11.04 12.54 4.90
C HIS A 69 -10.73 12.14 6.35
N PHE A 70 -11.54 12.61 7.29
CA PHE A 70 -11.44 12.23 8.70
C PHE A 70 -12.82 11.99 9.29
N SER A 71 -13.00 10.88 9.98
CA SER A 71 -14.20 10.62 10.79
C SER A 71 -14.14 11.41 12.09
N THR A 72 -15.15 12.24 12.31
CA THR A 72 -15.21 13.24 13.38
C THR A 72 -16.55 13.19 14.09
N LEU A 73 -16.54 13.54 15.37
CA LEU A 73 -17.73 13.59 16.20
C LEU A 73 -17.89 15.00 16.75
N ILE A 74 -19.11 15.54 16.63
CA ILE A 74 -19.50 16.79 17.28
C ILE A 74 -20.42 16.44 18.45
N THR A 75 -20.06 16.87 19.66
CA THR A 75 -20.83 16.57 20.88
C THR A 75 -21.27 17.84 21.61
N GLY A 76 -22.26 17.70 22.50
CA GLY A 76 -22.70 18.72 23.47
C GLY A 76 -23.63 19.79 22.91
N ASP A 77 -24.77 20.08 23.58
CA ASP A 77 -25.84 20.96 23.06
C ASP A 77 -25.53 22.45 23.03
N ALA A 78 -25.23 23.03 24.18
CA ALA A 78 -24.90 24.45 24.33
C ALA A 78 -23.39 24.72 24.38
N ASN A 79 -22.59 23.65 24.46
CA ASN A 79 -21.14 23.67 24.58
C ASN A 79 -20.58 22.66 23.59
N ARG A 80 -20.52 23.04 22.31
CA ARG A 80 -20.09 22.11 21.28
C ARG A 80 -18.64 21.71 21.51
N SER A 81 -18.30 20.47 21.21
CA SER A 81 -16.92 20.00 21.15
C SER A 81 -16.67 19.29 19.83
N PHE A 82 -15.40 19.28 19.41
CA PHE A 82 -14.96 18.62 18.19
C PHE A 82 -13.96 17.53 18.57
N GLU A 83 -14.24 16.30 18.16
CA GLU A 83 -13.43 15.13 18.43
C GLU A 83 -13.28 14.28 17.16
N PHE A 84 -12.31 13.38 17.16
CA PHE A 84 -12.22 12.33 16.14
C PHE A 84 -12.92 11.07 16.67
N GLU A 85 -13.66 10.35 15.83
CA GLU A 85 -14.35 9.10 16.24
C GLU A 85 -13.36 7.97 16.59
N GLN A 86 -12.15 8.08 16.06
CA GLN A 86 -11.04 7.17 16.27
C GLN A 86 -9.93 7.90 17.02
N PRO A 87 -8.87 7.20 17.47
CA PRO A 87 -7.72 7.86 18.09
C PRO A 87 -7.30 9.09 17.29
N THR A 88 -7.16 10.22 17.99
CA THR A 88 -6.83 11.50 17.35
C THR A 88 -5.54 11.32 16.55
N PRO A 89 -5.49 11.75 15.26
CA PRO A 89 -4.26 11.71 14.49
C PRO A 89 -3.10 12.39 15.22
N LYS A 90 -1.91 11.79 15.23
CA LYS A 90 -0.73 12.38 15.87
C LYS A 90 -0.29 13.68 15.22
N CYS A 91 -0.54 13.83 13.92
CA CYS A 91 -0.30 15.08 13.22
C CYS A 91 -1.35 16.15 13.54
N VAL A 92 -2.32 15.91 14.43
CA VAL A 92 -3.38 16.87 14.77
C VAL A 92 -3.31 17.28 16.24
N THR A 93 -3.44 18.59 16.47
CA THR A 93 -3.67 19.16 17.81
C THR A 93 -5.00 19.90 17.82
N ILE A 94 -5.81 19.64 18.85
CA ILE A 94 -7.06 20.36 19.09
C ILE A 94 -6.87 21.23 20.32
N THR A 95 -7.04 22.55 20.17
CA THR A 95 -7.03 23.49 21.30
C THR A 95 -8.37 24.22 21.38
N THR A 96 -8.80 24.54 22.59
CA THR A 96 -10.01 25.35 22.80
C THR A 96 -9.60 26.66 23.46
N GLN A 97 -9.96 27.77 22.82
CA GLN A 97 -9.60 29.12 23.25
C GLN A 97 -10.86 29.93 23.54
N GLN A 98 -10.79 30.85 24.50
CA GLN A 98 -11.81 31.88 24.69
C GLN A 98 -11.34 33.14 23.97
N ALA A 99 -12.17 33.65 23.05
CA ALA A 99 -11.92 34.87 22.30
C ALA A 99 -13.02 35.90 22.60
N SER A 100 -12.61 37.14 22.89
CA SER A 100 -13.55 38.25 23.04
C SER A 100 -14.04 38.72 21.66
N ALA A 101 -15.35 38.68 21.42
CA ALA A 101 -15.98 39.16 20.20
C ALA A 101 -16.65 40.54 20.43
N GLY A 102 -15.92 41.48 21.03
CA GLY A 102 -16.41 42.81 21.44
C GLY A 102 -16.78 42.88 22.93
N ALA A 103 -17.34 44.03 23.33
CA ALA A 103 -17.48 44.45 24.75
C ALA A 103 -18.37 43.56 25.64
N SER A 104 -19.11 42.60 25.08
CA SER A 104 -20.09 41.81 25.85
C SER A 104 -20.36 40.39 25.33
N VAL A 105 -19.59 39.90 24.35
CA VAL A 105 -19.80 38.56 23.77
C VAL A 105 -18.51 37.74 23.83
N SER A 106 -18.51 36.67 24.63
CA SER A 106 -17.46 35.64 24.59
C SER A 106 -17.75 34.60 23.51
N ARG A 107 -16.69 34.22 22.79
CA ARG A 107 -16.68 33.19 21.76
C ARG A 107 -15.73 32.07 22.18
N ARG A 108 -16.16 30.82 22.07
CA ARG A 108 -15.26 29.67 22.18
C ARG A 108 -14.77 29.29 20.79
N VAL A 109 -13.47 29.14 20.63
CA VAL A 109 -12.85 28.77 19.35
C VAL A 109 -12.11 27.46 19.52
N HIS A 110 -12.58 26.42 18.85
CA HIS A 110 -11.86 25.17 18.67
C HIS A 110 -10.93 25.34 17.47
N VAL A 111 -9.63 25.24 17.72
CA VAL A 111 -8.60 25.29 16.68
C VAL A 111 -8.06 23.89 16.48
N VAL A 112 -8.28 23.33 15.29
CA VAL A 112 -7.75 22.04 14.84
C VAL A 112 -6.56 22.32 13.93
N SER A 113 -5.36 22.03 14.42
CA SER A 113 -4.11 22.28 13.69
C SER A 113 -3.53 20.98 13.17
N PHE A 114 -3.30 20.90 11.86
CA PHE A 114 -2.69 19.76 11.18
C PHE A 114 -1.22 20.07 10.86
N ALA A 115 -0.29 19.31 11.45
CA ALA A 115 1.13 19.32 11.16
C ALA A 115 1.44 18.41 9.96
N LEU A 116 1.21 18.93 8.76
CA LEU A 116 1.49 18.25 7.49
C LEU A 116 2.72 18.86 6.80
N PRO A 117 3.50 18.05 6.05
CA PRO A 117 4.54 18.54 5.16
C PRO A 117 3.93 19.22 3.91
N SER A 118 4.74 20.01 3.21
CA SER A 118 4.34 20.67 1.96
C SER A 118 4.04 19.71 0.81
N LYS A 119 4.48 18.45 0.92
CA LYS A 119 4.27 17.41 -0.08
C LYS A 119 3.67 16.19 0.60
N HIS A 120 2.64 15.62 -0.01
CA HIS A 120 2.06 14.36 0.46
C HIS A 120 3.09 13.23 0.52
N GLU A 121 2.86 12.30 1.44
CA GLU A 121 3.64 11.08 1.60
C GLU A 121 2.71 9.89 1.70
N ALA A 122 2.93 8.88 0.86
CA ALA A 122 2.07 7.71 0.77
C ALA A 122 2.85 6.39 0.78
N VAL A 123 2.25 5.36 1.39
CA VAL A 123 2.65 3.96 1.31
C VAL A 123 1.43 3.13 0.93
N VAL A 124 1.58 2.23 -0.05
CA VAL A 124 0.48 1.37 -0.52
C VAL A 124 0.81 -0.10 -0.26
N LEU A 125 -0.07 -0.80 0.45
CA LEU A 125 0.09 -2.19 0.86
C LEU A 125 -1.09 -3.01 0.33
N LEU A 126 -0.82 -4.07 -0.42
CA LEU A 126 -1.84 -4.96 -0.95
C LEU A 126 -1.77 -6.28 -0.19
N SER A 127 -2.81 -6.62 0.56
CA SER A 127 -2.96 -7.95 1.11
C SER A 127 -3.84 -8.79 0.19
N GLY A 128 -3.25 -9.83 -0.40
CA GLY A 128 -3.97 -10.81 -1.19
C GLY A 128 -4.94 -11.64 -0.36
N ALA A 129 -5.61 -12.57 -1.02
CA ALA A 129 -6.43 -13.61 -0.42
C ALA A 129 -5.80 -14.98 -0.74
N ASP A 130 -5.56 -15.77 0.30
CA ASP A 130 -5.12 -17.16 0.12
C ASP A 130 -6.29 -18.05 -0.28
N LEU A 131 -6.01 -19.12 -1.02
CA LEU A 131 -6.98 -20.15 -1.32
C LEU A 131 -7.44 -20.84 -0.02
N LYS A 132 -8.73 -21.19 0.05
CA LYS A 132 -9.36 -21.90 1.18
C LYS A 132 -9.35 -21.12 2.51
N GLY A 133 -9.24 -19.78 2.45
CA GLY A 133 -9.36 -18.90 3.61
C GLY A 133 -8.19 -18.94 4.62
N GLY A 134 -7.10 -19.64 4.28
CA GLY A 134 -6.05 -20.04 5.21
C GLY A 134 -5.22 -18.88 5.76
N THR A 135 -4.55 -18.12 4.90
CA THR A 135 -3.66 -17.03 5.33
C THR A 135 -4.37 -15.68 5.28
N ASN A 136 -4.41 -14.97 6.41
CA ASN A 136 -4.84 -13.57 6.45
C ASN A 136 -3.65 -12.66 6.09
N TYR A 137 -3.49 -12.27 4.83
CA TYR A 137 -2.37 -11.40 4.45
C TYR A 137 -2.48 -9.98 5.01
N LYS A 138 -3.67 -9.55 5.44
CA LYS A 138 -3.87 -8.21 6.03
C LYS A 138 -3.02 -8.02 7.29
N VAL A 139 -2.90 -9.05 8.14
CA VAL A 139 -2.08 -8.92 9.37
C VAL A 139 -0.58 -8.75 9.07
N PHE A 140 -0.10 -9.21 7.91
CA PHE A 140 1.27 -8.97 7.47
C PHE A 140 1.44 -7.54 6.95
N ALA A 141 0.48 -7.03 6.18
CA ALA A 141 0.47 -5.63 5.76
C ALA A 141 0.41 -4.68 6.97
N GLU A 142 -0.43 -4.98 7.96
CA GLU A 142 -0.53 -4.19 9.20
C GLU A 142 0.74 -4.28 10.05
N THR A 143 1.36 -5.47 10.15
CA THR A 143 2.65 -5.63 10.83
C THR A 143 3.73 -4.82 10.11
N TRP A 144 3.81 -4.89 8.78
CA TRP A 144 4.80 -4.16 8.00
C TRP A 144 4.61 -2.64 8.10
N ARG A 145 3.35 -2.17 8.10
CA ARG A 145 3.01 -0.78 8.38
C ARG A 145 3.54 -0.33 9.74
N ASP A 146 3.36 -1.14 10.77
CA ASP A 146 3.84 -0.82 12.12
C ASP A 146 5.37 -0.79 12.16
N ASP A 147 6.03 -1.75 11.52
CA ASP A 147 7.50 -1.81 11.41
C ASP A 147 8.09 -0.58 10.68
N LEU A 148 7.48 -0.18 9.55
CA LEU A 148 7.89 1.00 8.77
C LEU A 148 7.71 2.31 9.55
N TYR A 149 6.79 2.36 10.51
CA TYR A 149 6.61 3.49 11.42
C TYR A 149 7.63 3.43 12.57
N ASP A 150 7.88 2.25 13.14
CA ASP A 150 8.82 2.05 14.25
C ASP A 150 10.29 2.14 13.79
N GLY A 151 10.57 1.91 12.50
CA GLY A 151 11.93 1.78 11.96
C GLY A 151 12.62 0.48 12.39
N LEU A 152 11.83 -0.52 12.78
CA LEU A 152 12.31 -1.80 13.31
C LEU A 152 11.44 -2.94 12.79
N THR A 153 12.05 -4.09 12.49
CA THR A 153 11.34 -5.31 12.09
C THR A 153 11.91 -6.55 12.78
N ASP A 154 11.16 -7.65 12.81
CA ASP A 154 11.68 -8.96 13.24
C ASP A 154 11.69 -9.95 12.07
N LEU A 155 12.67 -10.83 12.06
CA LEU A 155 12.83 -11.91 11.08
C LEU A 155 12.96 -13.26 11.79
N GLY A 156 12.06 -13.54 12.73
CA GLY A 156 12.04 -14.77 13.51
C GLY A 156 13.12 -14.82 14.58
N ASP A 157 14.30 -15.32 14.22
CA ASP A 157 15.46 -15.48 15.10
C ASP A 157 16.21 -14.16 15.36
N ARG A 158 16.03 -13.17 14.48
CA ARG A 158 16.58 -11.82 14.61
C ARG A 158 15.48 -10.83 14.95
N ARG A 159 15.56 -10.17 16.10
CA ARG A 159 14.58 -9.18 16.58
C ARG A 159 15.12 -7.77 16.54
N ASN A 160 14.23 -6.78 16.43
CA ASN A 160 14.55 -5.35 16.43
C ASN A 160 15.62 -4.99 15.38
N LEU A 161 15.51 -5.56 14.18
CA LEU A 161 16.40 -5.22 13.08
C LEU A 161 16.07 -3.81 12.59
N PRO A 162 17.04 -2.89 12.54
CA PRO A 162 16.81 -1.54 12.04
C PRO A 162 16.47 -1.59 10.56
N ILE A 163 15.36 -0.92 10.22
CA ILE A 163 14.98 -0.63 8.84
C ILE A 163 14.80 0.88 8.69
N LYS A 164 14.76 1.36 7.45
CA LYS A 164 14.44 2.76 7.19
C LYS A 164 13.03 3.03 7.71
N ARG A 165 12.89 4.00 8.61
CA ARG A 165 11.58 4.55 8.96
C ARG A 165 11.06 5.35 7.77
N VAL A 166 9.93 4.93 7.23
CA VAL A 166 9.29 5.55 6.06
C VAL A 166 7.93 6.14 6.39
N ILE A 167 7.27 5.65 7.45
CA ILE A 167 6.00 6.18 7.91
C ILE A 167 6.23 7.13 9.09
N HIS A 168 5.74 8.35 8.92
CA HIS A 168 5.70 9.42 9.91
C HIS A 168 4.26 9.70 10.34
N ASP A 169 4.07 10.65 11.26
CA ASP A 169 2.76 10.93 11.86
C ASP A 169 1.69 11.41 10.86
N HIS A 170 2.12 11.87 9.68
CA HIS A 170 1.29 12.40 8.60
C HIS A 170 1.28 11.54 7.32
N THR A 171 2.10 10.48 7.25
CA THR A 171 2.18 9.62 6.07
C THR A 171 0.90 8.80 5.96
N VAL A 172 0.23 8.88 4.80
CA VAL A 172 -0.99 8.09 4.53
C VAL A 172 -0.59 6.69 4.10
N VAL A 173 -1.13 5.69 4.79
CA VAL A 173 -0.95 4.28 4.47
C VAL A 173 -2.26 3.74 3.95
N SER A 174 -2.21 3.14 2.76
CA SER A 174 -3.39 2.61 2.08
C SER A 174 -3.28 1.10 1.98
N ILE A 175 -4.20 0.39 2.63
CA ILE A 175 -4.24 -1.08 2.63
C ILE A 175 -5.40 -1.54 1.75
N PHE A 176 -5.08 -2.22 0.65
CA PHE A 176 -6.06 -2.95 -0.16
C PHE A 176 -6.17 -4.37 0.38
N ASP A 177 -7.33 -4.69 0.95
CA ASP A 177 -7.64 -6.02 1.46
C ASP A 177 -8.47 -6.81 0.45
N PHE A 178 -7.81 -7.63 -0.37
CA PHE A 178 -8.45 -8.51 -1.34
C PHE A 178 -9.24 -9.65 -0.68
N ARG A 179 -9.14 -9.83 0.64
CA ARG A 179 -10.04 -10.75 1.35
C ARG A 179 -11.42 -10.15 1.56
N THR A 180 -11.49 -8.85 1.86
CA THR A 180 -12.75 -8.18 2.23
C THR A 180 -13.28 -7.23 1.16
N GLY A 181 -12.46 -6.91 0.15
CA GLY A 181 -12.76 -5.93 -0.89
C GLY A 181 -12.53 -4.48 -0.49
N PHE A 182 -12.08 -4.21 0.74
CA PHE A 182 -11.95 -2.84 1.23
C PHE A 182 -10.57 -2.23 0.96
N LEU A 183 -10.59 -0.96 0.55
CA LEU A 183 -9.48 -0.02 0.72
C LEU A 183 -9.63 0.68 2.06
N GLU A 184 -8.59 0.66 2.89
CA GLU A 184 -8.48 1.41 4.14
C GLU A 184 -7.30 2.39 4.04
N GLU A 185 -7.57 3.68 4.18
CA GLU A 185 -6.55 4.73 4.24
C GLU A 185 -6.39 5.18 5.70
N GLN A 186 -5.15 5.20 6.18
CA GLN A 186 -4.83 5.36 7.59
C GLN A 186 -3.64 6.29 7.81
N ILE A 187 -3.62 6.94 8.96
CA ILE A 187 -2.46 7.68 9.48
C ILE A 187 -2.23 7.32 10.94
N LYS A 188 -1.07 7.72 11.49
CA LYS A 188 -0.76 7.38 12.87
C LYS A 188 -1.70 8.09 13.84
N GLY A 189 -2.35 7.32 14.72
CA GLY A 189 -3.15 7.82 15.83
C GLY A 189 -2.34 7.97 17.11
N THR A 190 -2.83 8.80 18.03
CA THR A 190 -2.30 8.94 19.41
C THR A 190 -2.19 7.58 20.10
N THR A 191 -3.20 6.73 19.92
CA THR A 191 -3.19 5.30 20.23
C THR A 191 -3.46 4.51 18.94
N GLY A 192 -2.55 3.64 18.52
CA GLY A 192 -2.75 2.84 17.30
C GLY A 192 -2.77 3.66 15.99
N TRP A 193 -3.81 3.46 15.18
CA TRP A 193 -3.97 4.04 13.84
C TRP A 193 -5.35 4.70 13.71
N HIS A 194 -5.40 5.81 12.98
CA HIS A 194 -6.62 6.52 12.63
C HIS A 194 -6.99 6.19 11.18
N THR A 195 -8.14 5.56 10.97
CA THR A 195 -8.69 5.31 9.64
C THR A 195 -9.37 6.58 9.12
N MET A 196 -8.75 7.18 8.11
CA MET A 196 -9.21 8.37 7.41
C MET A 196 -10.41 8.06 6.51
N HIS A 197 -10.32 6.95 5.80
CA HIS A 197 -11.29 6.53 4.82
C HIS A 197 -11.29 5.01 4.70
N ARG A 198 -12.49 4.45 4.49
CA ARG A 198 -12.70 3.03 4.26
C ARG A 198 -13.79 2.87 3.22
N ALA A 199 -13.48 2.21 2.11
CA ALA A 199 -14.42 2.03 1.01
C ALA A 199 -14.29 0.64 0.38
N MET A 200 -15.43 0.01 0.13
CA MET A 200 -15.51 -1.18 -0.72
C MET A 200 -15.05 -0.80 -2.12
N GLN A 201 -14.12 -1.56 -2.68
CA GLN A 201 -13.73 -1.46 -4.08
C GLN A 201 -14.55 -2.50 -4.84
N GLY A 202 -15.36 -2.05 -5.80
CA GLY A 202 -16.48 -2.82 -6.35
C GLY A 202 -17.78 -2.62 -5.57
N THR A 203 -18.76 -3.47 -5.84
CA THR A 203 -20.10 -3.49 -5.23
C THR A 203 -20.24 -4.57 -4.14
N GLN A 204 -19.34 -5.56 -4.11
CA GLN A 204 -19.38 -6.67 -3.15
C GLN A 204 -17.97 -7.20 -2.77
N PRO A 205 -17.84 -7.91 -1.64
CA PRO A 205 -16.61 -8.62 -1.30
C PRO A 205 -16.24 -9.66 -2.37
N PRO A 206 -14.94 -9.96 -2.55
CA PRO A 206 -14.51 -11.04 -3.42
C PRO A 206 -15.06 -12.40 -3.00
N TYR A 207 -15.36 -13.25 -3.97
CA TYR A 207 -15.70 -14.66 -3.71
C TYR A 207 -14.44 -15.46 -3.42
N LEU A 208 -14.36 -16.07 -2.24
CA LEU A 208 -13.15 -16.78 -1.75
C LEU A 208 -13.44 -18.21 -1.31
N ASP A 209 -14.63 -18.71 -1.65
CA ASP A 209 -15.06 -20.07 -1.30
C ASP A 209 -14.36 -21.11 -2.19
N ASP A 210 -14.89 -22.34 -2.23
CA ASP A 210 -14.19 -23.53 -2.73
C ASP A 210 -13.58 -23.32 -4.13
N PRO A 211 -12.24 -23.25 -4.24
CA PRO A 211 -11.58 -23.03 -5.52
C PRO A 211 -11.75 -24.20 -6.49
N GLU A 212 -12.16 -25.36 -5.99
CA GLU A 212 -12.39 -26.61 -6.74
C GLU A 212 -13.84 -26.72 -7.25
N ALA A 213 -14.75 -25.80 -6.85
CA ALA A 213 -16.11 -25.79 -7.39
C ALA A 213 -16.08 -25.46 -8.90
N PRO A 214 -16.88 -26.15 -9.74
CA PRO A 214 -16.86 -25.98 -11.21
C PRO A 214 -17.08 -24.53 -11.66
N GLU A 215 -17.92 -23.78 -10.94
CA GLU A 215 -18.24 -22.37 -11.20
C GLU A 215 -17.29 -21.35 -10.53
N ALA A 216 -16.36 -21.78 -9.69
CA ALA A 216 -15.54 -20.87 -8.88
C ALA A 216 -14.69 -19.90 -9.71
N GLY A 217 -14.21 -20.32 -10.89
CA GLY A 217 -13.49 -19.44 -11.81
C GLY A 217 -14.35 -18.27 -12.31
N GLN A 218 -15.61 -18.56 -12.66
CA GLN A 218 -16.56 -17.57 -13.16
C GLN A 218 -17.02 -16.62 -12.06
N ILE A 219 -17.30 -17.14 -10.86
CA ILE A 219 -17.76 -16.31 -9.73
C ILE A 219 -16.64 -15.39 -9.23
N ARG A 220 -15.39 -15.88 -9.15
CA ARG A 220 -14.22 -15.05 -8.81
C ARG A 220 -13.93 -13.98 -9.85
N GLY A 221 -14.27 -14.28 -11.11
CA GLY A 221 -14.11 -13.37 -12.23
C GLY A 221 -15.14 -12.24 -12.30
N ASP A 222 -16.17 -12.26 -11.45
CA ASP A 222 -17.21 -11.24 -11.51
C ASP A 222 -16.63 -9.81 -11.32
N THR A 223 -17.06 -8.86 -12.15
CA THR A 223 -16.50 -7.50 -12.19
C THR A 223 -16.78 -6.69 -10.92
N ASP A 224 -17.62 -7.21 -10.04
CA ASP A 224 -18.25 -6.52 -8.94
C ASP A 224 -17.41 -6.45 -7.65
N SER A 225 -16.17 -6.95 -7.64
CA SER A 225 -15.26 -6.88 -6.48
C SER A 225 -13.90 -6.28 -6.83
N VAL A 226 -13.11 -5.98 -5.79
CA VAL A 226 -11.77 -5.35 -5.92
C VAL A 226 -10.87 -6.07 -6.91
N SER A 227 -10.17 -5.29 -7.73
CA SER A 227 -9.22 -5.74 -8.74
C SER A 227 -7.89 -5.02 -8.59
N ILE A 228 -6.81 -5.61 -9.13
CA ILE A 228 -5.55 -4.90 -9.31
C ILE A 228 -5.70 -3.59 -10.11
N THR A 229 -6.69 -3.51 -11.00
CA THR A 229 -6.96 -2.28 -11.76
C THR A 229 -7.43 -1.14 -10.86
N ASP A 230 -8.16 -1.42 -9.77
CA ASP A 230 -8.54 -0.43 -8.77
C ASP A 230 -7.29 0.13 -8.08
N VAL A 231 -6.30 -0.72 -7.80
CA VAL A 231 -5.01 -0.30 -7.25
C VAL A 231 -4.27 0.60 -8.25
N TYR A 232 -4.21 0.24 -9.53
CA TYR A 232 -3.57 1.08 -10.55
C TYR A 232 -4.28 2.43 -10.70
N TYR A 233 -5.61 2.47 -10.61
CA TYR A 233 -6.37 3.71 -10.64
C TYR A 233 -6.14 4.56 -9.39
N TYR A 234 -6.03 3.94 -8.23
CA TYR A 234 -5.68 4.61 -6.99
C TYR A 234 -4.29 5.24 -7.05
N ILE A 235 -3.28 4.48 -7.48
CA ILE A 235 -1.91 5.00 -7.68
C ILE A 235 -1.92 6.11 -8.75
N SER A 236 -2.67 5.95 -9.83
CA SER A 236 -2.82 7.01 -10.85
C SER A 236 -3.49 8.27 -10.31
N ALA A 237 -4.39 8.15 -9.33
CA ALA A 237 -4.99 9.29 -8.65
C ALA A 237 -3.96 10.00 -7.78
N ILE A 238 -3.11 9.25 -7.06
CA ILE A 238 -1.95 9.81 -6.35
C ILE A 238 -1.05 10.59 -7.32
N GLY A 239 -0.66 10.01 -8.45
CA GLY A 239 0.23 10.72 -9.40
C GLY A 239 -0.41 11.94 -10.07
N ARG A 240 -1.74 12.01 -10.13
CA ARG A 240 -2.46 13.21 -10.57
C ARG A 240 -2.48 14.29 -9.50
N ASP A 241 -2.81 13.92 -8.26
CA ASP A 241 -3.15 14.88 -7.20
C ASP A 241 -1.94 15.27 -6.33
N ALA A 242 -0.97 14.36 -6.21
CA ALA A 242 0.24 14.51 -5.43
C ALA A 242 1.42 13.76 -6.09
N PRO A 243 1.93 14.24 -7.25
CA PRO A 243 3.02 13.57 -7.95
C PRO A 243 4.27 13.41 -7.07
N GLY A 244 4.86 12.23 -7.15
CA GLY A 244 6.07 11.83 -6.48
C GLY A 244 5.93 11.58 -4.98
N SER A 245 4.72 11.32 -4.46
CA SER A 245 4.46 11.08 -3.04
C SER A 245 4.51 9.62 -2.61
N LEU A 246 4.34 8.67 -3.54
CA LEU A 246 4.32 7.24 -3.23
C LEU A 246 5.75 6.73 -2.99
N GLN A 247 6.04 6.43 -1.72
CA GLN A 247 7.35 5.99 -1.26
C GLN A 247 7.53 4.49 -1.46
N GLU A 248 6.54 3.69 -1.03
CA GLU A 248 6.60 2.24 -1.09
C GLU A 248 5.32 1.60 -1.62
N LEU A 249 5.48 0.49 -2.34
CA LEU A 249 4.42 -0.38 -2.81
C LEU A 249 4.74 -1.84 -2.45
N HIS A 250 3.88 -2.47 -1.66
CA HIS A 250 4.08 -3.85 -1.23
C HIS A 250 2.93 -4.77 -1.64
N PHE A 251 3.25 -5.96 -2.12
CA PHE A 251 2.31 -7.06 -2.35
C PHE A 251 2.56 -8.13 -1.28
N PHE A 252 1.55 -8.50 -0.51
CA PHE A 252 1.59 -9.58 0.48
C PHE A 252 0.67 -10.70 0.01
N SER A 253 1.24 -11.73 -0.59
CA SER A 253 0.45 -12.81 -1.17
C SER A 253 1.25 -14.08 -1.39
N HIS A 254 0.59 -15.13 -1.89
CA HIS A 254 1.31 -16.10 -2.72
C HIS A 254 1.71 -15.43 -4.03
N ALA A 255 2.77 -15.92 -4.65
CA ALA A 255 3.21 -15.39 -5.93
C ALA A 255 3.81 -16.52 -6.78
N TYR A 256 3.58 -16.42 -8.08
CA TYR A 256 4.25 -17.23 -9.08
C TYR A 256 5.22 -16.34 -9.84
N SER A 257 6.11 -16.96 -10.62
CA SER A 257 7.02 -16.20 -11.50
C SER A 257 6.31 -15.15 -12.35
N ARG A 258 5.07 -15.43 -12.78
CA ARG A 258 4.32 -14.50 -13.62
C ARG A 258 3.73 -13.32 -12.86
N ALA A 259 3.28 -13.45 -11.61
CA ALA A 259 2.70 -12.35 -10.81
C ALA A 259 2.33 -12.77 -9.36
N PRO A 260 2.14 -11.79 -8.44
CA PRO A 260 1.37 -11.96 -7.21
C PRO A 260 -0.04 -12.48 -7.45
N VAL A 261 -0.55 -13.29 -6.52
CA VAL A 261 -1.91 -13.83 -6.53
C VAL A 261 -2.73 -13.12 -5.46
N LEU A 262 -3.59 -12.19 -5.86
CA LEU A 262 -4.37 -11.33 -4.97
C LEU A 262 -5.78 -11.87 -4.74
N ALA A 263 -6.50 -12.26 -5.79
CA ALA A 263 -7.84 -12.85 -5.74
C ALA A 263 -7.87 -14.29 -6.30
N ASN A 264 -6.76 -14.76 -6.89
CA ASN A 264 -6.66 -16.07 -7.52
C ASN A 264 -7.68 -16.26 -8.66
N THR A 265 -7.73 -15.26 -9.54
CA THR A 265 -8.45 -15.30 -10.80
C THR A 265 -7.53 -15.69 -11.95
N TYR A 266 -8.14 -16.10 -13.06
CA TYR A 266 -7.41 -16.50 -14.26
C TYR A 266 -7.62 -15.47 -15.36
N ASP A 267 -6.57 -15.25 -16.13
CA ASP A 267 -6.62 -14.52 -17.39
C ASP A 267 -7.00 -15.51 -18.49
N ASN A 268 -8.24 -15.42 -18.98
CA ASN A 268 -8.74 -16.28 -20.06
C ASN A 268 -8.59 -15.61 -21.44
N SER A 269 -7.94 -14.45 -21.51
CA SER A 269 -7.69 -13.75 -22.77
C SER A 269 -6.39 -14.21 -23.41
N ASP A 270 -6.50 -14.80 -24.60
CA ASP A 270 -5.37 -15.16 -25.48
C ASP A 270 -4.78 -13.96 -26.23
N THR A 271 -5.22 -12.73 -25.91
CA THR A 271 -4.79 -11.50 -26.57
C THR A 271 -4.00 -10.59 -25.62
N ASP A 272 -3.37 -9.56 -26.18
CA ASP A 272 -2.75 -8.48 -25.41
C ASP A 272 -3.75 -7.70 -24.55
N ALA A 273 -5.05 -7.79 -24.83
CA ALA A 273 -6.07 -7.16 -24.01
C ALA A 273 -6.24 -7.92 -22.67
N ARG A 274 -6.36 -7.17 -21.59
CA ARG A 274 -6.66 -7.69 -20.25
C ARG A 274 -8.05 -8.33 -20.24
N ASP A 275 -8.14 -9.53 -19.67
CA ASP A 275 -9.42 -10.14 -19.33
C ASP A 275 -10.10 -9.27 -18.25
N PRO A 276 -11.29 -8.71 -18.51
CA PRO A 276 -11.99 -7.86 -17.55
C PRO A 276 -12.40 -8.59 -16.28
N THR A 277 -12.46 -9.92 -16.31
CA THR A 277 -12.78 -10.77 -15.17
C THR A 277 -11.56 -11.10 -14.32
N ASP A 278 -10.35 -10.91 -14.86
CA ASP A 278 -9.14 -11.14 -14.10
C ASP A 278 -8.89 -9.99 -13.12
N LYS A 279 -8.72 -10.33 -11.85
CA LYS A 279 -8.48 -9.43 -10.71
C LYS A 279 -7.02 -9.41 -10.28
N ASP A 280 -6.22 -10.35 -10.77
CA ASP A 280 -4.81 -10.48 -10.43
C ASP A 280 -3.90 -9.68 -11.37
N PRO A 281 -2.73 -9.22 -10.89
CA PRO A 281 -1.75 -8.56 -11.73
C PRO A 281 -1.26 -9.47 -12.86
N ARG A 282 -1.04 -8.89 -14.04
CA ARG A 282 -0.44 -9.56 -15.20
C ARG A 282 0.63 -8.69 -15.84
N ILE A 283 1.57 -9.32 -16.52
CA ILE A 283 2.64 -8.64 -17.28
C ILE A 283 2.06 -7.70 -18.34
N LYS A 284 0.99 -8.14 -19.01
CA LYS A 284 0.31 -7.35 -20.05
C LYS A 284 -0.40 -6.11 -19.52
N ASP A 285 -0.57 -5.96 -18.20
CA ASP A 285 -1.20 -4.78 -17.62
C ASP A 285 -0.49 -3.48 -17.97
N PHE A 286 0.82 -3.54 -18.17
CA PHE A 286 1.61 -2.36 -18.52
C PHE A 286 1.62 -2.06 -20.03
N LEU A 287 0.92 -2.84 -20.85
CA LEU A 287 0.73 -2.50 -22.25
C LEU A 287 -0.19 -1.27 -22.36
N PRO A 288 0.06 -0.35 -23.32
CA PRO A 288 -0.74 0.87 -23.48
C PRO A 288 -2.26 0.62 -23.61
N ILE A 289 -2.65 -0.51 -24.19
CA ILE A 289 -4.06 -0.90 -24.35
C ILE A 289 -4.76 -1.18 -23.00
N ASN A 290 -4.03 -1.63 -21.99
CA ASN A 290 -4.58 -2.04 -20.69
C ASN A 290 -4.46 -0.98 -19.60
N LEU A 291 -3.54 -0.02 -19.77
CA LEU A 291 -3.29 1.03 -18.78
C LEU A 291 -3.21 2.41 -19.44
N ALA A 292 -4.37 2.92 -19.83
CA ALA A 292 -4.49 4.22 -20.50
C ALA A 292 -3.93 5.42 -19.68
N ARG A 293 -3.80 5.28 -18.36
CA ARG A 293 -3.29 6.32 -17.44
C ARG A 293 -1.87 6.04 -16.93
N TYR A 294 -1.10 5.27 -17.67
CA TYR A 294 0.24 4.84 -17.30
C TYR A 294 1.16 5.99 -16.83
N THR A 295 1.15 7.14 -17.51
CA THR A 295 2.00 8.29 -17.14
C THR A 295 1.66 8.83 -15.74
N ARG A 296 0.38 8.79 -15.34
CA ARG A 296 -0.03 9.19 -13.99
C ARG A 296 0.38 8.15 -12.95
N LEU A 297 0.30 6.87 -13.29
CA LEU A 297 0.74 5.80 -12.41
C LEU A 297 2.23 5.96 -12.07
N THR A 298 3.09 6.20 -13.06
CA THR A 298 4.53 6.38 -12.82
C THR A 298 4.85 7.71 -12.11
N GLN A 299 4.09 8.77 -12.39
CA GLN A 299 4.20 10.06 -11.68
C GLN A 299 3.89 9.98 -10.19
N ALA A 300 3.18 8.95 -9.72
CA ALA A 300 2.90 8.80 -8.29
C ALA A 300 4.16 8.54 -7.46
N PHE A 301 5.12 7.82 -8.02
CA PHE A 301 6.29 7.33 -7.29
C PHE A 301 7.32 8.42 -7.03
N THR A 302 7.90 8.39 -5.83
CA THR A 302 9.13 9.13 -5.53
C THR A 302 10.26 8.76 -6.51
N LYS A 303 11.36 9.54 -6.50
CA LYS A 303 12.51 9.29 -7.38
C LYS A 303 13.12 7.90 -7.18
N ASP A 304 13.15 7.42 -5.94
CA ASP A 304 13.78 6.15 -5.55
C ASP A 304 12.75 5.30 -4.77
N PRO A 305 11.70 4.79 -5.44
CA PRO A 305 10.63 4.09 -4.76
C PRO A 305 11.06 2.70 -4.32
N TYR A 306 10.49 2.21 -3.22
CA TYR A 306 10.73 0.86 -2.74
C TYR A 306 9.55 -0.05 -3.07
N ILE A 307 9.72 -0.99 -4.00
CA ILE A 307 8.65 -1.91 -4.40
C ILE A 307 9.03 -3.32 -4.02
N ARG A 308 8.12 -4.04 -3.36
CA ARG A 308 8.39 -5.41 -2.94
C ARG A 308 7.18 -6.32 -3.12
N SER A 309 7.42 -7.50 -3.70
CA SER A 309 6.47 -8.61 -3.65
C SER A 309 6.94 -9.63 -2.62
N TRP A 310 6.17 -9.75 -1.55
CA TRP A 310 6.29 -10.80 -0.56
C TRP A 310 5.52 -12.03 -1.03
N GLY A 311 6.15 -13.20 -0.94
CA GLY A 311 5.53 -14.45 -1.36
C GLY A 311 6.51 -15.44 -1.95
N CYS A 312 5.96 -16.47 -2.59
CA CYS A 312 6.75 -17.38 -3.41
C CYS A 312 7.18 -16.70 -4.72
N ASN A 313 8.25 -17.16 -5.33
CA ASN A 313 8.47 -16.93 -6.76
C ASN A 313 8.51 -18.30 -7.43
N GLY A 314 7.33 -18.90 -7.52
CA GLY A 314 7.17 -20.27 -8.03
C GLY A 314 7.77 -20.43 -9.42
N SER A 315 8.80 -21.27 -9.52
CA SER A 315 9.48 -21.62 -10.76
C SER A 315 10.06 -23.04 -10.63
N ASP A 316 10.06 -23.77 -11.75
CA ASP A 316 10.70 -25.08 -11.88
C ASP A 316 12.24 -25.02 -11.87
N MET A 317 12.81 -23.82 -11.90
CA MET A 317 14.26 -23.59 -11.88
C MET A 317 14.93 -24.01 -10.57
N LEU A 318 14.21 -24.15 -9.46
CA LEU A 318 14.80 -24.52 -8.16
C LEU A 318 15.66 -25.78 -8.25
N GLY A 319 15.16 -26.83 -8.92
CA GLY A 319 15.86 -28.09 -9.05
C GLY A 319 17.12 -27.97 -9.92
N LYS A 320 17.01 -27.24 -11.04
CA LYS A 320 18.14 -26.96 -11.95
C LYS A 320 19.22 -26.16 -11.25
N ILE A 321 18.86 -25.06 -10.59
CA ILE A 321 19.80 -24.21 -9.85
C ILE A 321 20.49 -25.00 -8.74
N ARG A 322 19.76 -25.81 -7.97
CA ARG A 322 20.38 -26.67 -6.94
C ARG A 322 21.36 -27.70 -7.52
N ALA A 323 21.14 -28.16 -8.74
CA ALA A 323 22.06 -29.07 -9.41
C ALA A 323 23.34 -28.34 -9.82
N VAL A 324 23.22 -27.20 -10.53
CA VAL A 324 24.41 -26.45 -10.99
C VAL A 324 25.12 -25.71 -9.86
N ALA A 325 24.44 -25.35 -8.77
CA ALA A 325 25.06 -24.67 -7.63
C ALA A 325 26.07 -25.53 -6.86
N ARG A 326 26.13 -26.84 -7.16
CA ARG A 326 27.10 -27.79 -6.58
C ARG A 326 28.35 -27.96 -7.43
N THR A 327 28.40 -27.40 -8.64
CA THR A 327 29.57 -27.52 -9.52
C THR A 327 30.73 -26.65 -9.05
N HIS A 328 31.94 -27.05 -9.43
CA HIS A 328 33.15 -26.29 -9.12
C HIS A 328 33.54 -25.31 -10.24
N SER A 329 33.00 -25.50 -11.44
CA SER A 329 33.22 -24.65 -12.61
C SER A 329 31.90 -24.30 -13.32
N PRO A 330 31.78 -23.12 -13.96
CA PRO A 330 30.61 -22.76 -14.77
C PRO A 330 30.34 -23.72 -15.94
N ASP A 331 31.39 -24.30 -16.52
CA ASP A 331 31.34 -25.20 -17.70
C ASP A 331 31.05 -26.66 -17.34
N GLU A 332 30.99 -27.00 -16.04
CA GLU A 332 30.69 -28.35 -15.58
C GLU A 332 29.22 -28.69 -15.85
N MET A 333 29.01 -29.79 -16.59
CA MET A 333 27.67 -30.26 -16.93
C MET A 333 27.08 -31.10 -15.79
N VAL A 334 25.83 -30.81 -15.42
CA VAL A 334 25.07 -31.62 -14.45
C VAL A 334 23.81 -32.18 -15.08
N LYS A 335 23.46 -33.42 -14.72
CA LYS A 335 22.23 -34.07 -15.19
C LYS A 335 21.07 -33.78 -14.24
N TYR A 336 20.02 -33.15 -14.75
CA TYR A 336 18.76 -32.90 -14.04
C TYR A 336 17.57 -33.38 -14.88
N LYS A 337 16.73 -34.26 -14.31
CA LYS A 337 15.58 -34.89 -15.00
C LYS A 337 15.94 -35.44 -16.40
N GLY A 338 17.10 -36.08 -16.51
CA GLY A 338 17.54 -36.72 -17.75
C GLY A 338 18.21 -35.82 -18.77
N LYS A 339 18.22 -34.49 -18.57
CA LYS A 339 18.89 -33.51 -19.44
C LYS A 339 20.14 -32.95 -18.77
N GLU A 340 21.15 -32.59 -19.54
CA GLU A 340 22.39 -31.98 -19.05
C GLU A 340 22.30 -30.45 -19.13
N TYR A 341 22.83 -29.77 -18.12
CA TYR A 341 22.86 -28.32 -18.02
C TYR A 341 24.21 -27.86 -17.46
N SER A 342 24.78 -26.80 -18.02
CA SER A 342 25.85 -26.01 -17.39
C SER A 342 25.26 -24.87 -16.53
N THR A 343 26.11 -24.14 -15.80
CA THR A 343 25.68 -22.90 -15.12
C THR A 343 25.19 -21.87 -16.14
N GLU A 344 25.88 -21.73 -17.27
CA GLU A 344 25.51 -20.78 -18.33
C GLU A 344 24.16 -21.15 -18.97
N ASP A 345 23.85 -22.44 -19.15
CA ASP A 345 22.55 -22.88 -19.65
C ASP A 345 21.41 -22.44 -18.74
N VAL A 346 21.57 -22.62 -17.42
CA VAL A 346 20.58 -22.23 -16.42
C VAL A 346 20.42 -20.70 -16.38
N MET A 347 21.53 -19.94 -16.46
CA MET A 347 21.48 -18.49 -16.51
C MET A 347 20.78 -17.97 -17.77
N ARG A 348 21.08 -18.56 -18.93
CA ARG A 348 20.43 -18.25 -20.19
C ARG A 348 18.93 -18.52 -20.13
N GLU A 349 18.52 -19.66 -19.57
CA GLU A 349 17.11 -20.00 -19.40
C GLU A 349 16.38 -19.00 -18.48
N LEU A 350 17.00 -18.62 -17.36
CA LEU A 350 16.47 -17.60 -16.46
C LEU A 350 16.27 -16.26 -17.19
N ARG A 351 17.28 -15.79 -17.93
CA ARG A 351 17.20 -14.53 -18.69
C ARG A 351 16.12 -14.57 -19.76
N MET A 352 16.06 -15.66 -20.53
CA MET A 352 15.17 -15.76 -21.68
C MET A 352 13.71 -15.94 -21.28
N TYR A 353 13.42 -16.78 -20.29
CA TYR A 353 12.06 -17.20 -19.99
C TYR A 353 11.56 -16.66 -18.65
N VAL A 354 12.37 -16.77 -17.59
CA VAL A 354 11.90 -16.45 -16.25
C VAL A 354 11.86 -14.94 -16.02
N PHE A 355 12.91 -14.20 -16.39
CA PHE A 355 12.96 -12.76 -16.20
C PHE A 355 12.15 -12.01 -17.25
N THR A 356 12.12 -12.49 -18.51
CA THR A 356 11.29 -11.87 -19.55
C THR A 356 9.81 -11.91 -19.16
N ASP A 357 9.35 -13.06 -18.64
CA ASP A 357 7.97 -13.29 -18.23
C ASP A 357 7.75 -13.09 -16.73
N ASN A 358 8.44 -12.13 -16.12
CA ASN A 358 8.24 -11.77 -14.71
C ASN A 358 7.52 -10.43 -14.54
N TYR A 359 6.46 -10.40 -13.74
CA TYR A 359 5.76 -9.16 -13.42
C TYR A 359 6.62 -8.17 -12.62
N MET A 360 7.56 -8.62 -11.78
CA MET A 360 8.51 -7.73 -11.10
C MET A 360 9.45 -7.04 -12.10
N MET A 361 9.86 -7.75 -13.17
CA MET A 361 10.64 -7.15 -14.25
C MET A 361 9.84 -6.11 -15.02
N SER A 362 8.53 -6.30 -15.16
CA SER A 362 7.66 -5.30 -15.78
C SER A 362 7.70 -4.01 -14.98
N TRP A 363 7.51 -4.07 -13.65
CA TRP A 363 7.69 -2.90 -12.78
C TRP A 363 9.08 -2.26 -12.89
N CYS A 364 10.16 -3.06 -12.90
CA CYS A 364 11.53 -2.55 -13.07
C CYS A 364 11.67 -1.75 -14.38
N ARG A 365 11.14 -2.28 -15.50
CA ARG A 365 11.19 -1.63 -16.81
C ARG A 365 10.36 -0.34 -16.83
N GLN A 366 9.19 -0.35 -16.21
CA GLN A 366 8.28 0.79 -16.21
C GLN A 366 8.79 1.95 -15.35
N LEU A 367 9.38 1.67 -14.19
CA LEU A 367 9.80 2.72 -13.25
C LEU A 367 11.29 3.03 -13.30
N GLY A 368 12.10 2.17 -13.91
CA GLY A 368 13.55 2.27 -13.80
C GLY A 368 14.04 2.13 -12.35
N ALA A 369 13.29 1.42 -11.51
CA ALA A 369 13.54 1.25 -10.08
C ALA A 369 13.81 -0.22 -9.72
N ASP A 370 14.40 -0.45 -8.55
CA ASP A 370 14.59 -1.79 -8.01
C ASP A 370 13.25 -2.34 -7.48
N VAL A 371 12.91 -3.56 -7.91
CA VAL A 371 11.75 -4.30 -7.40
C VAL A 371 12.26 -5.56 -6.71
N TRP A 372 11.85 -5.74 -5.46
CA TRP A 372 12.36 -6.77 -4.58
C TRP A 372 11.37 -7.93 -4.47
N SER A 373 11.86 -9.16 -4.63
CA SER A 373 11.03 -10.35 -4.43
C SER A 373 11.90 -11.56 -4.11
N ALA A 374 11.27 -12.65 -3.69
CA ALA A 374 11.94 -13.94 -3.64
C ALA A 374 12.57 -14.25 -5.01
N ALA A 375 13.81 -14.74 -5.01
CA ALA A 375 14.47 -15.17 -6.24
C ALA A 375 13.67 -16.32 -6.90
N PRO A 376 13.65 -16.44 -8.23
CA PRO A 376 12.88 -17.50 -8.87
C PRO A 376 13.27 -18.90 -8.37
N GLY A 377 12.26 -19.67 -7.99
CA GLY A 377 12.41 -20.99 -7.36
C GLY A 377 12.54 -20.95 -5.84
N THR A 378 12.60 -19.77 -5.20
CA THR A 378 12.58 -19.63 -3.75
C THR A 378 11.22 -19.15 -3.27
N LYS A 379 11.00 -19.25 -1.95
CA LYS A 379 9.78 -18.75 -1.32
C LYS A 379 10.06 -18.07 0.01
N SER A 380 9.22 -17.10 0.31
CA SER A 380 9.08 -16.60 1.66
C SER A 380 8.28 -17.57 2.52
N THR A 381 8.72 -17.77 3.75
CA THR A 381 8.01 -18.47 4.81
C THR A 381 7.29 -17.48 5.71
N TYR A 382 6.15 -17.94 6.25
CA TYR A 382 5.40 -17.22 7.27
C TYR A 382 6.02 -17.47 8.64
N GLN A 383 6.27 -16.38 9.35
CA GLN A 383 6.73 -16.42 10.73
C GLN A 383 5.89 -15.46 11.56
N HIS A 384 5.79 -15.71 12.87
CA HIS A 384 5.14 -14.79 13.79
C HIS A 384 5.99 -14.59 15.05
N SER A 385 5.95 -13.38 15.60
CA SER A 385 6.57 -13.01 16.89
C SER A 385 5.51 -12.32 17.72
N GLY A 386 4.98 -13.01 18.73
CA GLY A 386 3.82 -12.52 19.48
C GLY A 386 2.61 -12.33 18.56
N LYS A 387 2.13 -11.07 18.43
CA LYS A 387 1.01 -10.68 17.57
C LYS A 387 1.42 -10.20 16.17
N ARG A 388 2.74 -10.10 15.90
CA ARG A 388 3.27 -9.60 14.63
C ARG A 388 3.54 -10.76 13.67
N HIS A 389 3.28 -10.53 12.38
CA HIS A 389 3.36 -11.51 11.30
C HIS A 389 4.34 -11.05 10.23
N TYR A 390 5.30 -11.91 9.88
CA TYR A 390 6.43 -11.56 9.02
C TYR A 390 6.58 -12.51 7.84
N PHE A 391 7.05 -11.94 6.73
CA PHE A 391 7.56 -12.66 5.59
C PHE A 391 9.09 -12.64 5.59
N ARG A 392 9.69 -13.80 5.36
CA ARG A 392 11.15 -13.91 5.14
C ARG A 392 11.44 -15.04 4.18
N VAL A 393 12.39 -14.86 3.27
CA VAL A 393 12.91 -15.99 2.48
C VAL A 393 13.64 -16.96 3.43
N ASP A 394 13.24 -18.23 3.42
CA ASP A 394 13.84 -19.25 4.27
C ASP A 394 15.25 -19.59 3.81
N GLU A 395 16.25 -18.98 4.46
CA GLU A 395 17.66 -19.18 4.13
C GLU A 395 18.15 -20.58 4.45
N SER A 396 17.52 -21.30 5.39
CA SER A 396 17.90 -22.70 5.67
C SER A 396 17.56 -23.60 4.48
N LEU A 397 16.46 -23.31 3.79
CA LEU A 397 16.02 -24.05 2.61
C LEU A 397 16.60 -23.52 1.30
N HIS A 398 16.80 -22.20 1.20
CA HIS A 398 17.10 -21.50 -0.05
C HIS A 398 18.45 -20.78 -0.07
N GLY A 399 19.22 -20.78 1.03
CA GLY A 399 20.46 -20.02 1.12
C GLY A 399 21.48 -20.33 0.02
N SER A 400 21.65 -21.60 -0.36
CA SER A 400 22.54 -21.98 -1.47
C SER A 400 22.06 -21.50 -2.84
N VAL A 401 20.75 -21.42 -3.05
CA VAL A 401 20.13 -20.93 -4.28
C VAL A 401 20.29 -19.42 -4.36
N ILE A 402 20.05 -18.70 -3.26
CA ILE A 402 20.23 -17.26 -3.18
C ILE A 402 21.70 -16.90 -3.42
N ALA A 403 22.63 -17.60 -2.75
CA ALA A 403 24.07 -17.39 -2.96
C ALA A 403 24.50 -17.68 -4.41
N TRP A 404 23.83 -18.62 -5.11
CA TRP A 404 24.06 -18.84 -6.53
C TRP A 404 23.61 -17.64 -7.37
N TYR A 405 22.45 -17.04 -7.09
CA TYR A 405 22.03 -15.80 -7.76
C TYR A 405 23.01 -14.65 -7.50
N GLU A 406 23.45 -14.45 -6.25
CA GLU A 406 24.41 -13.40 -5.88
C GLU A 406 25.73 -13.55 -6.65
N ARG A 407 26.26 -14.77 -6.76
CA ARG A 407 27.51 -15.02 -7.50
C ARG A 407 27.39 -14.81 -9.01
N ASN A 408 26.28 -15.24 -9.61
CA ASN A 408 26.16 -15.31 -11.07
C ASN A 408 25.48 -14.08 -11.70
N PHE A 409 24.68 -13.34 -10.93
CA PHE A 409 24.01 -12.13 -11.39
C PHE A 409 24.49 -10.87 -10.67
N GLY A 410 25.35 -10.99 -9.65
CA GLY A 410 25.82 -9.84 -8.87
C GLY A 410 24.69 -9.14 -8.10
N CYS A 411 23.55 -9.82 -7.89
CA CYS A 411 22.47 -9.27 -7.08
C CYS A 411 22.87 -9.27 -5.60
N GLN A 412 22.34 -8.32 -4.83
CA GLN A 412 22.42 -8.33 -3.38
C GLN A 412 21.04 -8.63 -2.82
N ARG A 413 20.99 -9.46 -1.77
CA ARG A 413 19.77 -9.64 -1.00
C ARG A 413 19.57 -8.55 0.04
N ASP A 414 18.32 -8.24 0.32
CA ASP A 414 17.95 -7.35 1.41
C ASP A 414 17.89 -8.10 2.76
N PHE A 415 17.51 -7.40 3.84
CA PHE A 415 17.35 -8.01 5.16
C PHE A 415 16.34 -9.17 5.17
N GLY A 416 15.27 -9.08 4.36
CA GLY A 416 14.25 -10.12 4.21
C GLY A 416 14.66 -11.34 3.37
N GLY A 417 15.87 -11.31 2.77
CA GLY A 417 16.37 -12.36 1.88
C GLY A 417 15.82 -12.31 0.46
N THR A 418 15.13 -11.24 0.09
CA THR A 418 14.66 -10.97 -1.28
C THR A 418 15.78 -10.34 -2.12
N VAL A 419 15.71 -10.50 -3.44
CA VAL A 419 16.71 -9.97 -4.39
C VAL A 419 16.09 -8.88 -5.26
N SER A 420 16.90 -7.90 -5.69
CA SER A 420 16.47 -6.91 -6.68
C SER A 420 16.41 -7.53 -8.08
N PHE A 421 15.25 -7.42 -8.73
CA PHE A 421 15.01 -7.91 -10.08
C PHE A 421 15.72 -7.10 -11.16
N ARG A 422 15.93 -5.80 -10.94
CA ARG A 422 16.68 -4.95 -11.87
C ARG A 422 18.12 -5.40 -12.06
N LYS A 423 18.72 -6.04 -11.04
CA LYS A 423 20.08 -6.58 -11.07
C LYS A 423 20.19 -7.96 -11.70
N LEU A 424 19.06 -8.61 -11.99
CA LEU A 424 19.03 -9.97 -12.57
C LEU A 424 19.08 -9.98 -14.11
N VAL A 425 18.93 -8.81 -14.74
CA VAL A 425 19.05 -8.59 -16.18
C VAL A 425 20.25 -7.70 -16.44
#